data_AF-A0A535DMA8-F1
#
_entry.id   AF-A0A535DMA8-F1
#
_cell.length_a   1.000
_cell.length_b   1.000
_cell.length_c   1.000
_cell.angle_alpha   90.00
_cell.angle_beta   90.00
_cell.angle_gamma   90.00
#
_symmetry.space_group_name_H-M   'P 1'
#
loop_
_entity.id
_entity.type
_entity.pdbx_description
1 polymer ?
#
loop_
_entity_poly.entity_id
_entity_poly.type
_entity_poly.pdbx_seq_one_letter_code
_entity_poly.pdbx_strand_id
1 'polypeptide(L)'
;MTPAGKLDGAVTMPNGFPSDFPVYPGSRLTAARQVLANGQTTWGVVWETLDGVEQVQNFYVNKLSDGDWMLTYNGSASGTFSAIVSRKSNQKDAGILTVESESNVTHIALALGVPG
;
A
#
# COMPACT_ATOMS: atom_id res chain seq x y z
N MET A 1 -0.78 -17.75 -25.51
CA MET A 1 -1.50 -17.07 -24.42
C MET A 1 -0.64 -17.19 -23.17
N THR A 2 -0.06 -16.10 -22.70
CA THR A 2 0.62 -16.06 -21.40
C THR A 2 -0.45 -16.31 -20.32
N PRO A 3 -0.20 -17.10 -19.26
CA PRO A 3 -1.18 -17.26 -18.20
C PRO A 3 -1.54 -15.90 -17.60
N ALA A 4 -2.84 -15.62 -17.45
CA ALA A 4 -3.29 -14.49 -16.65
C ALA A 4 -2.77 -14.67 -15.21
N GLY A 5 -2.36 -13.57 -14.56
CA GLY A 5 -1.96 -13.60 -13.16
C GLY A 5 -3.08 -14.17 -12.28
N LYS A 6 -2.71 -14.83 -11.19
CA LYS A 6 -3.66 -15.41 -10.23
C LYS A 6 -3.44 -14.77 -8.87
N LEU A 7 -4.46 -14.09 -8.37
CA LEU A 7 -4.44 -13.51 -7.03
C LEU A 7 -4.47 -14.60 -5.95
N ASP A 8 -3.77 -14.35 -4.86
CA ASP A 8 -3.77 -15.19 -3.67
C ASP A 8 -5.12 -15.16 -2.92
N GLY A 9 -5.19 -16.00 -1.88
CA GLY A 9 -6.35 -16.10 -0.99
C GLY A 9 -6.59 -14.80 -0.23
N ALA A 10 -7.85 -14.39 -0.12
CA ALA A 10 -8.20 -13.19 0.63
C ALA A 10 -7.97 -13.39 2.14
N VAL A 11 -7.45 -12.36 2.81
CA VAL A 11 -7.34 -12.29 4.28
C VAL A 11 -8.11 -11.11 4.83
N THR A 12 -8.32 -11.09 6.15
CA THR A 12 -9.01 -10.00 6.84
C THR A 12 -8.02 -8.91 7.28
N MET A 13 -8.42 -7.64 7.13
CA MET A 13 -7.62 -6.51 7.62
C MET A 13 -7.54 -6.54 9.17
N PRO A 14 -6.35 -6.41 9.77
CA PRO A 14 -6.20 -6.28 11.21
C PRO A 14 -6.97 -5.07 11.75
N ASN A 15 -7.55 -5.22 12.94
CA ASN A 15 -8.24 -4.14 13.62
C ASN A 15 -7.28 -2.95 13.86
N GLY A 16 -7.81 -1.74 13.72
CA GLY A 16 -7.06 -0.51 13.98
C GLY A 16 -6.16 -0.04 12.84
N PHE A 17 -6.09 -0.76 11.70
CA PHE A 17 -5.51 -0.18 10.49
C PHE A 17 -6.24 1.13 10.13
N PRO A 18 -5.52 2.22 9.76
CA PRO A 18 -6.16 3.51 9.46
C PRO A 18 -7.22 3.39 8.37
N SER A 19 -8.49 3.60 8.74
CA SER A 19 -9.64 3.40 7.85
C SER A 19 -9.74 4.43 6.72
N ASP A 20 -9.00 5.53 6.83
CA ASP A 20 -8.91 6.62 5.87
C ASP A 20 -7.69 6.51 4.94
N PHE A 21 -6.81 5.52 5.14
CA PHE A 21 -5.74 5.26 4.17
C PHE A 21 -6.35 4.75 2.86
N PRO A 22 -5.98 5.33 1.69
CA PRO A 22 -6.59 4.94 0.42
C PRO A 22 -6.18 3.50 0.03
N VAL A 23 -7.17 2.63 -0.12
CA VAL A 23 -6.98 1.28 -0.66
C VAL A 23 -7.34 1.28 -2.15
N TYR A 24 -6.48 0.69 -2.99
CA TYR A 24 -6.70 0.62 -4.43
C TYR A 24 -7.99 -0.18 -4.75
N PRO A 25 -8.98 0.40 -5.46
CA PRO A 25 -10.21 -0.30 -5.82
C PRO A 25 -9.94 -1.53 -6.69
N GLY A 26 -10.62 -2.64 -6.42
CA GLY A 26 -10.44 -3.88 -7.17
C GLY A 26 -9.21 -4.70 -6.75
N SER A 27 -8.40 -4.20 -5.82
CA SER A 27 -7.37 -5.03 -5.18
C SER A 27 -7.95 -5.97 -4.11
N ARG A 28 -7.27 -7.09 -3.89
CA ARG A 28 -7.56 -8.07 -2.84
C ARG A 28 -6.46 -8.03 -1.80
N LEU A 29 -6.81 -7.92 -0.52
CA LEU A 29 -5.84 -8.09 0.57
C LEU A 29 -5.46 -9.57 0.67
N THR A 30 -4.18 -9.90 0.49
CA THR A 30 -3.67 -11.28 0.48
C THR A 30 -2.71 -11.56 1.64
N ALA A 31 -2.09 -10.52 2.20
CA ALA A 31 -1.35 -10.62 3.44
C ALA A 31 -1.57 -9.39 4.32
N ALA A 32 -1.67 -9.61 5.63
CA ALA A 32 -1.74 -8.53 6.59
C ALA A 32 -1.18 -8.97 7.94
N ARG A 33 -0.40 -8.09 8.58
CA ARG A 33 0.20 -8.31 9.90
C ARG A 33 0.21 -7.00 10.68
N GLN A 34 0.08 -7.11 11.99
CA GLN A 34 0.17 -6.00 12.94
C GLN A 34 1.21 -6.35 14.00
N VAL A 35 2.06 -5.39 14.34
CA VAL A 35 3.08 -5.51 15.39
C VAL A 35 2.93 -4.31 16.32
N LEU A 36 2.84 -4.59 17.62
CA LEU A 36 2.86 -3.57 18.67
C LEU A 36 4.20 -3.69 19.40
N ALA A 37 5.01 -2.64 19.34
CA ALA A 37 6.30 -2.60 20.02
C ALA A 37 6.65 -1.17 20.41
N ASN A 38 7.19 -0.98 21.63
CA ASN A 38 7.71 0.31 22.10
C ASN A 38 6.73 1.50 21.97
N GLY A 39 5.43 1.26 22.18
CA GLY A 39 4.40 2.29 22.03
C GLY A 39 4.14 2.71 20.58
N GLN A 40 4.53 1.89 19.59
CA GLN A 40 4.25 2.10 18.18
C GLN A 40 3.48 0.89 17.64
N THR A 41 2.47 1.16 16.81
CA THR A 41 1.82 0.13 16.01
C THR A 41 2.36 0.18 14.60
N THR A 42 2.79 -0.97 14.08
CA THR A 42 3.25 -1.13 12.70
C THR A 42 2.37 -2.15 11.99
N TRP A 43 1.90 -1.80 10.80
CA TRP A 43 1.17 -2.69 9.90
C TRP A 43 2.04 -3.03 8.71
N GLY A 44 2.04 -4.30 8.33
CA GLY A 44 2.53 -4.77 7.03
C GLY A 44 1.39 -5.39 6.28
N VAL A 45 1.00 -4.81 5.16
CA VAL A 45 -0.14 -5.25 4.35
C VAL A 45 0.26 -5.37 2.89
N VAL A 46 -0.28 -6.38 2.22
CA VAL A 46 -0.09 -6.62 0.79
C VAL A 46 -1.46 -6.81 0.16
N TRP A 47 -1.74 -5.97 -0.83
CA TRP A 47 -2.86 -6.18 -1.74
C TRP A 47 -2.36 -6.61 -3.10
N GLU A 48 -3.19 -7.35 -3.82
CA GLU A 48 -2.92 -7.80 -5.18
C GLU A 48 -4.04 -7.36 -6.13
N THR A 49 -3.68 -7.01 -7.35
CA THR A 49 -4.60 -6.73 -8.45
C THR A 49 -4.05 -7.25 -9.77
N LEU A 50 -4.94 -7.47 -10.75
CA LEU A 50 -4.56 -7.78 -12.12
C LEU A 50 -4.37 -6.53 -12.98
N ASP A 51 -4.69 -5.35 -12.43
CA ASP A 51 -4.40 -4.07 -13.08
C ASP A 51 -2.89 -3.81 -13.11
N GLY A 52 -2.42 -3.01 -14.07
CA GLY A 52 -1.00 -2.71 -14.23
C GLY A 52 -0.45 -1.75 -13.16
N VAL A 53 0.87 -1.84 -12.91
CA VAL A 53 1.61 -0.98 -11.96
C VAL A 53 1.36 0.51 -12.21
N GLU A 54 1.36 0.95 -13.47
CA GLU A 54 1.14 2.37 -13.82
C GLU A 54 -0.24 2.87 -13.38
N GLN A 55 -1.28 2.05 -13.53
CA GLN A 55 -2.64 2.39 -13.11
C GLN A 55 -2.73 2.54 -11.59
N VAL A 56 -2.11 1.63 -10.85
CA VAL A 56 -2.05 1.67 -9.39
C VAL A 56 -1.21 2.85 -8.90
N GLN A 57 -0.07 3.11 -9.52
CA GLN A 57 0.76 4.29 -9.24
C GLN A 57 -0.04 5.57 -9.39
N ASN A 58 -0.73 5.75 -10.53
CA ASN A 58 -1.53 6.95 -10.80
C ASN A 58 -2.65 7.13 -9.78
N PHE A 59 -3.28 6.05 -9.33
CA PHE A 59 -4.25 6.11 -8.24
C PHE A 59 -3.64 6.69 -6.96
N TYR A 60 -2.49 6.17 -6.51
CA TYR A 60 -1.87 6.63 -5.27
C TYR A 60 -1.34 8.06 -5.37
N VAL A 61 -0.73 8.44 -6.49
CA VAL A 61 -0.29 9.82 -6.73
C VAL A 61 -1.44 10.82 -6.61
N ASN A 62 -2.60 10.49 -7.18
CA ASN A 62 -3.77 11.36 -7.13
C ASN A 62 -4.50 11.30 -5.78
N LYS A 63 -4.70 10.12 -5.19
CA LYS A 63 -5.46 10.03 -3.93
C LYS A 63 -4.71 10.59 -2.73
N LEU A 64 -3.38 10.48 -2.73
CA LEU A 64 -2.54 11.03 -1.69
C LEU A 64 -2.27 12.54 -1.88
N SER A 65 -2.76 13.20 -2.93
CA SER A 65 -2.77 14.68 -2.97
C SER A 65 -3.99 15.27 -2.24
N ASP A 66 -5.09 14.54 -2.20
CA ASP A 66 -6.43 15.07 -1.90
C ASP A 66 -6.88 14.88 -0.43
N GLY A 67 -6.13 14.11 0.36
CA GLY A 67 -6.47 13.77 1.74
C GLY A 67 -5.50 14.31 2.80
N ASP A 68 -5.62 13.77 4.02
CA ASP A 68 -4.64 14.01 5.09
C ASP A 68 -3.34 13.23 4.85
N TRP A 69 -3.42 12.07 4.20
CA TRP A 69 -2.23 11.36 3.71
C TRP A 69 -1.59 12.12 2.54
N MET A 70 -0.26 12.15 2.51
CA MET A 70 0.54 12.76 1.45
C MET A 70 1.73 11.90 1.07
N LEU A 71 2.19 12.08 -0.18
CA LEU A 71 3.51 11.61 -0.63
C LEU A 71 4.57 12.62 -0.20
N THR A 72 5.57 12.18 0.55
CA THR A 72 6.76 13.00 0.88
C THR A 72 7.92 12.70 -0.07
N TYR A 73 7.92 11.51 -0.66
CA TYR A 73 8.82 11.09 -1.71
C TYR A 73 8.12 10.05 -2.58
N ASN A 74 8.38 10.06 -3.88
CA ASN A 74 7.99 8.98 -4.78
C ASN A 74 8.97 8.87 -5.96
N GLY A 75 9.05 7.68 -6.53
CA GLY A 75 9.83 7.41 -7.72
C GLY A 75 9.40 6.10 -8.38
N SER A 76 9.65 5.99 -9.68
CA SER A 76 9.43 4.76 -10.43
C SER A 76 10.67 4.41 -11.25
N ALA A 77 11.08 3.16 -11.19
CA ALA A 77 12.20 2.62 -11.94
C ALA A 77 12.00 1.14 -12.22
N SER A 78 12.38 0.68 -13.40
CA SER A 78 12.36 -0.76 -13.77
C SER A 78 11.02 -1.46 -13.49
N GLY A 79 9.89 -0.78 -13.71
CA GLY A 79 8.56 -1.36 -13.50
C GLY A 79 8.12 -1.45 -12.03
N THR A 80 8.87 -0.85 -11.11
CA THR A 80 8.51 -0.71 -9.69
C THR A 80 8.24 0.75 -9.37
N PHE A 81 7.19 1.01 -8.60
CA PHE A 81 6.91 2.30 -7.98
C PHE A 81 7.14 2.20 -6.49
N SER A 82 7.86 3.17 -5.92
CA SER A 82 8.11 3.27 -4.49
C SER A 82 7.83 4.68 -3.99
N ALA A 83 7.24 4.76 -2.80
CA ALA A 83 6.86 6.03 -2.18
C ALA A 83 7.02 5.99 -0.66
N ILE A 84 7.31 7.17 -0.10
CA ILE A 84 7.17 7.42 1.33
C ILE A 84 5.89 8.25 1.52
N VAL A 85 5.02 7.76 2.41
CA VAL A 85 3.76 8.41 2.77
C VAL A 85 3.81 8.91 4.20
N SER A 86 3.14 10.01 4.49
CA SER A 86 2.88 10.45 5.85
C SER A 86 1.55 11.20 5.96
N ARG A 87 1.01 11.37 7.16
CA ARG A 87 -0.08 12.34 7.37
C ARG A 87 0.46 13.77 7.36
N LYS A 88 -0.37 14.71 6.88
CA LYS A 88 -0.18 16.15 7.00
C LYS A 88 -0.40 16.58 8.46
N SER A 89 -1.43 16.03 9.11
CA SER A 89 -1.78 16.31 10.51
C SER A 89 -0.77 15.79 11.54
N ASN A 90 -0.11 14.66 11.25
CA ASN A 90 0.91 14.06 12.11
C ASN A 90 1.94 13.30 11.27
N GLN A 91 3.08 13.93 10.97
CA GLN A 91 4.12 13.32 10.13
C GLN A 91 4.80 12.09 10.75
N LYS A 92 4.52 11.77 12.03
CA LYS A 92 4.98 10.52 12.65
C LYS A 92 4.15 9.32 12.20
N ASP A 93 2.94 9.54 11.68
CA ASP A 93 2.15 8.53 11.00
C ASP A 93 2.68 8.43 9.58
N ALA A 94 3.55 7.45 9.33
CA ALA A 94 4.32 7.37 8.09
C ALA A 94 4.59 5.94 7.68
N GLY A 95 4.87 5.74 6.39
CA GLY A 95 5.09 4.42 5.84
C GLY A 95 5.78 4.42 4.49
N ILE A 96 6.09 3.22 4.04
CA ILE A 96 6.65 2.96 2.70
C ILE A 96 5.61 2.17 1.92
N LEU A 97 5.28 2.68 0.74
CA LEU A 97 4.40 2.04 -0.23
C LEU A 97 5.24 1.60 -1.43
N THR A 98 5.10 0.34 -1.82
CA THR A 98 5.73 -0.23 -3.01
C THR A 98 4.67 -0.88 -3.89
N VAL A 99 4.79 -0.69 -5.20
CA VAL A 99 3.95 -1.30 -6.21
C VAL A 99 4.85 -1.94 -7.25
N GLU A 100 4.72 -3.25 -7.44
CA GLU A 100 5.54 -4.00 -8.38
C GLU A 100 4.72 -5.10 -9.05
N SER A 101 5.17 -5.57 -10.21
CA SER A 101 4.54 -6.67 -10.93
C SER A 101 5.39 -7.93 -10.80
N GLU A 102 4.78 -9.01 -10.31
CA GLU A 102 5.36 -10.34 -10.26
C GLU A 102 4.37 -11.32 -10.89
N SER A 103 4.83 -12.13 -11.85
CA SER A 103 4.00 -13.19 -12.47
C SER A 103 2.62 -12.72 -12.99
N ASN A 104 2.57 -11.52 -13.60
CA ASN A 104 1.36 -10.85 -14.09
C ASN A 104 0.33 -10.47 -13.00
N VAL A 105 0.77 -10.36 -11.75
CA VAL A 105 0.01 -9.82 -10.62
C VAL A 105 0.73 -8.58 -10.12
N THR A 106 -0.01 -7.49 -9.93
CA THR A 106 0.53 -6.29 -9.30
C THR A 106 0.36 -6.39 -7.79
N HIS A 107 1.48 -6.41 -7.08
CA HIS A 107 1.55 -6.37 -5.63
C HIS A 107 1.64 -4.92 -5.16
N ILE A 108 0.86 -4.60 -4.13
CA ILE A 108 0.79 -3.30 -3.47
C ILE A 108 1.15 -3.55 -2.01
N ALA A 109 2.41 -3.31 -1.65
CA ALA A 109 2.91 -3.52 -0.30
C ALA A 109 2.96 -2.19 0.45
N LEU A 110 2.43 -2.15 1.67
CA LEU A 110 2.53 -1.02 2.58
C LEU A 110 3.07 -1.49 3.93
N ALA A 111 4.16 -0.85 4.35
CA ALA A 111 4.62 -0.88 5.72
C ALA A 111 4.30 0.47 6.35
N LEU A 112 3.40 0.50 7.34
CA LEU A 112 2.91 1.74 7.97
C LEU A 112 3.19 1.71 9.46
N GLY A 113 3.76 2.78 10.01
CA GLY A 113 3.95 3.00 11.43
C GLY A 113 3.10 4.17 11.92
N VAL A 114 2.42 3.99 13.06
CA VAL A 114 1.68 5.03 13.78
C VAL A 114 2.09 4.96 15.26
N PRO A 115 2.56 6.06 15.87
CA PRO A 115 2.76 6.13 17.30
C PRO A 115 1.44 5.88 18.05
N GLY A 116 1.49 5.08 19.11
CA GLY A 116 0.37 4.83 20.02
C GLY A 116 0.21 5.90 21.09
#